data_AF-A0A9N9TXL4-F1
#
_entry.id   AF-A0A9N9TXL4-F1
#
_cell.length_a   1.000
_cell.length_b   1.000
_cell.length_c   1.000
_cell.angle_alpha   90.00
_cell.angle_beta   90.00
_cell.angle_gamma   90.00
#
_symmetry.space_group_name_H-M   'P 1'
#
loop_
_entity.id
_entity.type
_entity.pdbx_description
1 polymer ?
#
loop_
_entity_poly.entity_id
_entity_poly.type
_entity_poly.pdbx_seq_one_letter_code
_entity_poly.pdbx_strand_id
1 'polypeptide(L)'
;VDFNANKLYVKVLPFSLLPFLSQLANWVQTTMTRFRPCIDLHAGAVKQIVGGTLDSSSEALKTNYVSKHPSSYYAQLYKDNDLTGAHVIMLGPGNDQASKEALQAWPGRLQVGGGISDKNAQEWIDAGAEKVIITSFLFPEGKFSQPRLDSVLKSLGGDKNKLVIDLSCRRRGDESWFVAMNKWQTITDMEVNSESIKALEPYCSEFLIHAADNEGLQKGIDEKLVERLAQWCSIPVTYAGGGRNLEDLEAVKRLSAGKVDLTIGSALDCFGGSGVKFDDCVAWNRKQKAESV
;
A
#
# COMPACT_ATOMS: atom_id res chain seq x y z
N VAL A 1 45.51 22.75 29.62
CA VAL A 1 44.23 23.47 29.59
C VAL A 1 44.45 24.67 28.71
N ASP A 2 44.11 24.53 27.43
CA ASP A 2 44.30 25.56 26.42
C ASP A 2 43.03 25.65 25.59
N PHE A 3 42.43 26.84 25.60
CA PHE A 3 41.40 27.26 24.67
C PHE A 3 42.05 27.50 23.32
N ASN A 4 41.64 26.79 22.27
CA ASN A 4 41.94 27.24 20.92
C ASN A 4 40.77 27.02 19.95
N ALA A 5 40.47 28.12 19.26
CA ALA A 5 39.35 28.32 18.36
C ALA A 5 39.45 27.45 17.09
N ASN A 6 38.35 26.79 16.73
CA ASN A 6 38.09 26.42 15.35
C ASN A 6 37.00 27.32 14.79
N LYS A 7 37.47 28.32 14.02
CA LYS A 7 36.68 29.19 13.16
C LYS A 7 35.92 28.35 12.14
N LEU A 8 34.59 28.30 12.24
CA LEU A 8 33.77 27.93 11.10
C LEU A 8 33.69 29.16 10.18
N TYR A 9 34.35 29.08 9.02
CA TYR A 9 34.19 30.05 7.94
C TYR A 9 32.77 29.96 7.39
N VAL A 10 31.87 30.83 7.83
CA VAL A 10 30.61 31.08 7.12
C VAL A 10 30.95 31.92 5.90
N LYS A 11 31.21 31.26 4.76
CA LYS A 11 31.19 31.92 3.46
C LYS A 11 29.75 32.39 3.25
N VAL A 12 29.54 33.70 3.29
CA VAL A 12 28.28 34.34 2.92
C VAL A 12 28.02 33.99 1.44
N LEU A 13 27.13 33.04 1.20
CA LEU A 13 26.65 32.72 -0.15
C LEU A 13 25.75 33.87 -0.64
N PRO A 14 25.79 34.22 -1.93
CA PRO A 14 25.03 35.34 -2.47
C PRO A 14 23.52 35.13 -2.29
N PHE A 15 22.81 36.21 -1.96
CA PHE A 15 21.38 36.26 -1.65
C PHE A 15 20.47 35.71 -2.78
N SER A 16 21.02 35.53 -3.98
CA SER A 16 20.34 34.97 -5.16
C SER A 16 20.15 33.45 -5.13
N LEU A 17 20.72 32.73 -4.16
CA LEU A 17 20.56 31.27 -4.00
C LEU A 17 19.53 30.87 -2.93
N LEU A 18 18.95 31.82 -2.21
CA LEU A 18 17.89 31.57 -1.21
C LEU A 18 16.65 30.84 -1.77
N PRO A 19 16.17 31.10 -3.01
CA PRO A 19 15.05 30.33 -3.57
C PRO A 19 15.40 28.87 -3.84
N PHE A 20 16.67 28.56 -4.10
CA PHE A 20 17.16 27.19 -4.29
C PHE A 20 17.28 26.44 -2.96
N LEU A 21 17.61 27.13 -1.87
CA LEU A 21 17.64 26.54 -0.53
C LEU A 21 16.24 26.27 0.03
N SER A 22 15.23 27.10 -0.27
CA SER A 22 13.83 26.77 0.07
C SER A 22 13.28 25.57 -0.72
N GLN A 23 13.85 25.27 -1.89
CA GLN A 23 13.49 24.10 -2.68
C GLN A 23 14.17 22.82 -2.17
N LEU A 24 15.40 22.94 -1.64
CA LEU A 24 16.09 21.84 -0.95
C LEU A 24 15.56 21.58 0.48
N ALA A 25 15.09 22.61 1.17
CA ALA A 25 14.54 22.49 2.53
C ALA A 25 13.17 21.81 2.60
N ASN A 26 12.45 21.71 1.47
CA ASN A 26 11.18 20.98 1.35
C ASN A 26 11.35 19.50 0.94
N TRP A 27 12.58 18.98 0.86
CA TRP A 27 12.89 17.69 0.21
C TRP A 27 13.58 16.67 1.10
N VAL A 28 13.43 16.77 2.42
CA VAL A 28 13.59 15.61 3.30
C VAL A 28 12.20 15.26 3.82
N GLN A 29 11.34 14.75 2.93
CA GLN A 29 10.32 13.83 3.41
C GLN A 29 11.12 12.71 4.07
N THR A 30 11.04 12.60 5.40
CA THR A 30 11.72 11.55 6.15
C THR A 30 11.26 10.22 5.58
N THR A 31 12.05 9.62 4.69
CA THR A 31 11.74 8.37 4.00
C THR A 31 11.91 7.27 5.04
N MET A 32 10.80 6.86 5.62
CA MET A 32 10.75 5.87 6.67
C MET A 32 9.77 4.78 6.25
N THR A 33 10.31 3.61 5.89
CA THR A 33 9.51 2.40 5.66
C THR A 33 8.65 2.12 6.88
N ARG A 34 7.38 1.79 6.63
CA ARG A 34 6.39 1.39 7.63
C ARG A 34 5.89 0.00 7.35
N PHE A 35 5.66 -0.74 8.42
CA PHE A 35 4.66 -1.79 8.43
C PHE A 35 3.26 -1.16 8.27
N ARG A 36 2.47 -1.70 7.34
CA ARG A 36 1.06 -1.30 7.11
C ARG A 36 0.18 -2.54 7.14
N PRO A 37 -0.78 -2.65 8.07
CA PRO A 37 -1.64 -3.82 8.12
C PRO A 37 -2.80 -3.71 7.11
N CYS A 38 -3.38 -4.86 6.75
CA CYS A 38 -4.57 -4.93 5.92
C CYS A 38 -5.74 -5.63 6.62
N ILE A 39 -6.97 -5.39 6.16
CA ILE A 39 -8.16 -6.16 6.52
C ILE A 39 -8.77 -6.69 5.23
N ASP A 40 -8.59 -7.97 4.98
CA ASP A 40 -9.17 -8.64 3.82
C ASP A 40 -10.56 -9.16 4.18
N LEU A 41 -11.56 -8.78 3.40
CA LEU A 41 -12.96 -9.12 3.61
C LEU A 41 -13.47 -10.03 2.49
N HIS A 42 -14.14 -11.12 2.87
CA HIS A 42 -14.86 -11.94 1.91
C HIS A 42 -16.19 -12.43 2.52
N ALA A 43 -17.29 -12.11 1.84
CA ALA A 43 -18.66 -12.38 2.28
C ALA A 43 -18.93 -11.82 3.70
N GLY A 44 -18.46 -10.60 3.96
CA GLY A 44 -18.72 -9.86 5.20
C GLY A 44 -17.87 -10.29 6.40
N ALA A 45 -16.96 -11.25 6.23
CA ALA A 45 -16.07 -11.71 7.28
C ALA A 45 -14.60 -11.40 6.95
N VAL A 46 -13.81 -11.14 7.99
CA VAL A 46 -12.36 -10.96 7.86
C VAL A 46 -11.73 -12.33 7.59
N LYS A 47 -11.07 -12.45 6.45
CA LYS A 47 -10.46 -13.71 5.99
C LYS A 47 -9.09 -13.46 5.38
N GLN A 48 -8.15 -14.33 5.69
CA GLN A 48 -6.87 -14.37 4.99
C GLN A 48 -6.92 -15.47 3.94
N ILE A 49 -6.62 -15.11 2.69
CA ILE A 49 -6.66 -16.03 1.54
C ILE A 49 -5.24 -16.38 1.08
N VAL A 50 -5.11 -17.51 0.38
CA VAL A 50 -3.90 -17.84 -0.39
C VAL A 50 -4.06 -17.30 -1.81
N GLY A 51 -3.14 -16.45 -2.26
CA GLY A 51 -3.15 -15.86 -3.60
C GLY A 51 -3.26 -16.93 -4.70
N GLY A 52 -4.06 -16.65 -5.74
CA GLY A 52 -4.24 -17.54 -6.90
C GLY A 52 -5.17 -18.74 -6.69
N THR A 53 -5.78 -18.93 -5.52
CA THR A 53 -6.76 -20.02 -5.26
C THR A 53 -8.21 -19.66 -5.57
N LEU A 54 -8.44 -18.47 -6.13
CA LEU A 54 -9.77 -18.02 -6.52
C LEU A 54 -10.15 -18.62 -7.88
N ASP A 55 -10.47 -19.90 -7.91
CA ASP A 55 -11.10 -20.52 -9.08
C ASP A 55 -12.59 -20.11 -9.14
N SER A 56 -13.07 -19.70 -10.30
CA SER A 56 -14.50 -19.45 -10.55
C SER A 56 -15.34 -20.73 -10.57
N SER A 57 -14.71 -21.92 -10.56
CA SER A 57 -15.36 -23.22 -10.68
C SER A 57 -15.48 -24.04 -9.39
N SER A 58 -14.88 -23.59 -8.28
CA SER A 58 -15.05 -24.26 -6.98
C SER A 58 -15.53 -23.27 -5.91
N GLU A 59 -16.62 -23.62 -5.23
CA GLU A 59 -17.21 -22.86 -4.11
C GLU A 59 -16.28 -22.80 -2.87
N ALA A 60 -15.06 -23.35 -2.93
CA ALA A 60 -14.15 -23.45 -1.81
C ALA A 60 -12.92 -22.55 -2.01
N LEU A 61 -13.05 -21.29 -1.62
CA LEU A 61 -11.91 -20.43 -1.31
C LEU A 61 -10.99 -21.11 -0.30
N LYS A 62 -9.72 -21.34 -0.65
CA LYS A 62 -8.73 -21.82 0.31
C LYS A 62 -8.39 -20.67 1.27
N THR A 63 -9.00 -20.73 2.45
CA THR A 63 -8.80 -19.75 3.51
C THR A 63 -7.69 -20.25 4.44
N ASN A 64 -6.72 -19.40 4.75
CA ASN A 64 -5.76 -19.66 5.81
C ASN A 64 -6.41 -19.46 7.18
N TYR A 65 -7.36 -18.51 7.26
CA TYR A 65 -8.02 -18.13 8.50
C TYR A 65 -9.34 -17.40 8.22
N VAL A 66 -10.33 -17.64 9.07
CA VAL A 66 -11.56 -16.85 9.18
C VAL A 66 -11.62 -16.30 10.59
N SER A 67 -11.63 -14.98 10.74
CA SER A 67 -11.66 -14.35 12.05
C SER A 67 -12.99 -14.56 12.76
N LYS A 68 -12.91 -14.67 14.08
CA LYS A 68 -14.08 -14.57 14.97
C LYS A 68 -14.45 -13.12 15.29
N HIS A 69 -13.54 -12.17 14.99
CA HIS A 69 -13.73 -10.76 15.25
C HIS A 69 -14.27 -10.04 14.00
N PRO A 70 -15.12 -9.02 14.18
CA PRO A 70 -15.57 -8.17 13.07
C PRO A 70 -14.42 -7.31 12.56
N SER A 71 -14.60 -6.71 11.38
CA SER A 71 -13.62 -5.79 10.77
C SER A 71 -13.33 -4.57 11.67
N SER A 72 -14.33 -4.07 12.40
CA SER A 72 -14.21 -2.97 13.35
C SER A 72 -13.24 -3.25 14.50
N TYR A 73 -13.08 -4.50 14.91
CA TYR A 73 -12.09 -4.90 15.92
C TYR A 73 -10.66 -4.61 15.42
N TYR A 74 -10.35 -5.01 14.19
CA TYR A 74 -9.04 -4.78 13.59
C TYR A 74 -8.81 -3.30 13.30
N ALA A 75 -9.83 -2.58 12.83
CA ALA A 75 -9.75 -1.12 12.66
C ALA A 75 -9.47 -0.39 13.98
N GLN A 76 -10.08 -0.82 15.09
CA GLN A 76 -9.81 -0.28 16.42
C GLN A 76 -8.37 -0.62 16.87
N LEU A 77 -7.91 -1.84 16.64
CA LEU A 77 -6.52 -2.22 16.90
C LEU A 77 -5.51 -1.34 16.14
N TYR A 78 -5.80 -1.00 14.88
CA TYR A 78 -4.94 -0.15 14.06
C TYR A 78 -4.96 1.30 14.54
N LYS A 79 -6.14 1.79 14.94
CA LYS A 79 -6.34 3.10 15.54
C LYS A 79 -5.57 3.28 16.84
N ASP A 80 -5.65 2.31 17.74
CA ASP A 80 -4.98 2.34 19.04
C ASP A 80 -3.44 2.37 18.90
N ASN A 81 -2.93 1.95 17.73
CA ASN A 81 -1.51 1.91 17.42
C ASN A 81 -1.06 2.92 16.35
N ASP A 82 -1.93 3.85 15.95
CA ASP A 82 -1.66 4.91 14.95
C ASP A 82 -1.10 4.37 13.62
N LEU A 83 -1.64 3.23 13.15
CA LEU A 83 -1.22 2.57 11.90
C LEU A 83 -1.88 3.20 10.68
N THR A 84 -1.56 4.47 10.40
CA THR A 84 -2.07 5.20 9.23
C THR A 84 -1.69 4.50 7.92
N GLY A 85 -2.59 4.57 6.93
CA GLY A 85 -2.36 3.92 5.65
C GLY A 85 -2.66 2.42 5.65
N ALA A 86 -3.18 1.88 6.76
CA ALA A 86 -3.84 0.60 6.75
C ALA A 86 -5.03 0.60 5.78
N HIS A 87 -5.30 -0.55 5.18
CA HIS A 87 -6.31 -0.66 4.12
C HIS A 87 -7.24 -1.85 4.31
N VAL A 88 -8.46 -1.71 3.81
CA VAL A 88 -9.51 -2.72 3.78
C VAL A 88 -9.71 -3.16 2.33
N ILE A 89 -9.57 -4.45 2.03
CA ILE A 89 -9.76 -4.99 0.68
C ILE A 89 -10.99 -5.88 0.63
N MET A 90 -11.94 -5.52 -0.23
CA MET A 90 -13.14 -6.29 -0.50
C MET A 90 -12.87 -7.34 -1.58
N LEU A 91 -12.75 -8.58 -1.15
CA LEU A 91 -12.56 -9.74 -2.02
C LEU A 91 -13.94 -10.28 -2.44
N GLY A 92 -14.48 -9.74 -3.54
CA GLY A 92 -15.79 -10.14 -4.06
C GLY A 92 -16.98 -9.43 -3.40
N PRO A 93 -18.22 -9.86 -3.70
CA PRO A 93 -19.44 -9.21 -3.21
C PRO A 93 -19.73 -9.50 -1.73
N GLY A 94 -20.63 -8.71 -1.16
CA GLY A 94 -21.15 -8.94 0.20
C GLY A 94 -20.26 -8.41 1.33
N ASN A 95 -19.36 -7.48 1.03
CA ASN A 95 -18.42 -6.92 2.00
C ASN A 95 -18.81 -5.52 2.50
N ASP A 96 -19.80 -4.87 1.89
CA ASP A 96 -20.07 -3.44 2.10
C ASP A 96 -20.30 -3.06 3.56
N GLN A 97 -21.13 -3.84 4.26
CA GLN A 97 -21.44 -3.60 5.67
C GLN A 97 -20.18 -3.71 6.55
N ALA A 98 -19.40 -4.78 6.37
CA ALA A 98 -18.16 -4.99 7.12
C ALA A 98 -17.10 -3.93 6.79
N SER A 99 -17.01 -3.47 5.54
CA SER A 99 -16.12 -2.37 5.17
C SER A 99 -16.53 -1.08 5.88
N LYS A 100 -17.82 -0.73 5.85
CA LYS A 100 -18.36 0.46 6.52
C LYS A 100 -18.14 0.40 8.03
N GLU A 101 -18.27 -0.77 8.66
CA GLU A 101 -17.94 -0.97 10.09
C GLU A 101 -16.47 -0.70 10.42
N ALA A 102 -15.53 -1.12 9.57
CA ALA A 102 -14.12 -0.80 9.75
C ALA A 102 -13.85 0.71 9.60
N LEU A 103 -14.39 1.32 8.55
CA LEU A 103 -14.24 2.76 8.29
C LEU A 103 -14.81 3.60 9.44
N GLN A 104 -15.96 3.23 10.00
CA GLN A 104 -16.59 3.94 11.11
C GLN A 104 -15.83 3.80 12.44
N ALA A 105 -15.07 2.73 12.64
CA ALA A 105 -14.23 2.59 13.83
C ALA A 105 -13.05 3.60 13.84
N TRP A 106 -12.54 3.97 12.65
CA TRP A 106 -11.51 4.98 12.49
C TRP A 106 -11.73 5.90 11.27
N PRO A 107 -12.70 6.83 11.35
CA PRO A 107 -13.09 7.64 10.21
C PRO A 107 -11.94 8.51 9.67
N GLY A 108 -11.79 8.51 8.35
CA GLY A 108 -10.79 9.31 7.61
C GLY A 108 -9.36 8.80 7.73
N ARG A 109 -9.16 7.53 8.12
CA ARG A 109 -7.81 6.98 8.42
C ARG A 109 -7.48 5.64 7.76
N LEU A 110 -8.51 4.94 7.26
CA LEU A 110 -8.35 3.69 6.52
C LEU A 110 -8.60 3.92 5.03
N GLN A 111 -7.86 3.21 4.20
CA GLN A 111 -8.10 3.14 2.77
C GLN A 111 -9.04 1.96 2.45
N VAL A 112 -9.81 2.02 1.37
CA VAL A 112 -10.71 0.91 0.97
C VAL A 112 -10.61 0.58 -0.50
N GLY A 113 -10.48 -0.71 -0.81
CA GLY A 113 -10.33 -1.24 -2.16
C GLY A 113 -11.24 -2.44 -2.45
N GLY A 114 -11.28 -2.82 -3.73
CA GLY A 114 -12.10 -3.93 -4.23
C GLY A 114 -13.43 -3.44 -4.80
N GLY A 115 -13.65 -3.60 -6.11
CA GLY A 115 -14.89 -3.17 -6.76
C GLY A 115 -15.13 -1.65 -6.78
N ILE A 116 -14.10 -0.83 -6.52
CA ILE A 116 -14.18 0.63 -6.67
C ILE A 116 -14.34 0.99 -8.15
N SER A 117 -15.18 1.98 -8.42
CA SER A 117 -15.46 2.54 -9.74
C SER A 117 -15.82 4.02 -9.60
N ASP A 118 -15.98 4.71 -10.73
CA ASP A 118 -16.48 6.07 -10.77
C ASP A 118 -17.87 6.25 -10.15
N LYS A 119 -18.69 5.19 -10.11
CA LYS A 119 -20.04 5.22 -9.54
C LYS A 119 -20.12 5.17 -8.02
N ASN A 120 -19.10 4.60 -7.35
CA ASN A 120 -19.14 4.36 -5.90
C ASN A 120 -17.96 4.97 -5.13
N ALA A 121 -16.93 5.49 -5.81
CA ALA A 121 -15.76 6.06 -5.15
C ALA A 121 -16.12 7.13 -4.11
N GLN A 122 -17.02 8.07 -4.44
CA GLN A 122 -17.43 9.12 -3.51
C GLN A 122 -18.23 8.55 -2.32
N GLU A 123 -19.07 7.52 -2.52
CA GLU A 123 -19.81 6.88 -1.43
C GLU A 123 -18.86 6.32 -0.36
N TRP A 124 -17.73 5.74 -0.78
CA TRP A 124 -16.74 5.19 0.14
C TRP A 124 -16.00 6.27 0.93
N ILE A 125 -15.70 7.41 0.31
CA ILE A 125 -15.17 8.57 1.02
C ILE A 125 -16.18 9.09 2.04
N ASP A 126 -17.45 9.23 1.65
CA ASP A 126 -18.53 9.69 2.54
C ASP A 126 -18.78 8.71 3.69
N ALA A 127 -18.52 7.42 3.47
CA ALA A 127 -18.58 6.37 4.50
C ALA A 127 -17.40 6.38 5.48
N GLY A 128 -16.41 7.25 5.30
CA GLY A 128 -15.29 7.45 6.21
C GLY A 128 -13.95 6.90 5.74
N ALA A 129 -13.80 6.53 4.46
CA ALA A 129 -12.48 6.20 3.92
C ALA A 129 -11.61 7.47 3.79
N GLU A 130 -10.33 7.33 4.12
CA GLU A 130 -9.32 8.36 3.81
C GLU A 130 -9.10 8.46 2.30
N LYS A 131 -8.95 7.28 1.67
CA LYS A 131 -8.73 7.12 0.24
C LYS A 131 -9.46 5.88 -0.27
N VAL A 132 -9.82 5.91 -1.55
CA VAL A 132 -10.25 4.72 -2.27
C VAL A 132 -9.10 4.14 -3.08
N ILE A 133 -9.06 2.81 -3.18
CA ILE A 133 -8.04 2.06 -3.91
C ILE A 133 -8.68 1.50 -5.19
N ILE A 134 -8.28 2.04 -6.34
CA ILE A 134 -8.78 1.61 -7.65
C ILE A 134 -7.89 0.50 -8.21
N THR A 135 -8.51 -0.57 -8.73
CA THR A 135 -7.83 -1.77 -9.24
C THR A 135 -8.28 -2.11 -10.68
N SER A 136 -9.04 -3.18 -10.85
CA SER A 136 -9.43 -3.77 -12.15
C SER A 136 -10.34 -2.86 -12.99
N PHE A 137 -11.00 -1.87 -12.39
CA PHE A 137 -11.81 -0.91 -13.13
C PHE A 137 -10.99 -0.17 -14.20
N LEU A 138 -9.70 0.07 -13.97
CA LEU A 138 -8.82 0.74 -14.93
C LEU A 138 -8.49 -0.09 -16.17
N PHE A 139 -8.83 -1.39 -16.17
CA PHE A 139 -8.41 -2.35 -17.19
C PHE A 139 -9.59 -3.05 -17.88
N PRO A 140 -10.51 -2.34 -18.57
CA PRO A 140 -11.51 -2.99 -19.40
C PRO A 140 -10.84 -3.93 -20.41
N GLU A 141 -11.29 -5.19 -20.44
CA GLU A 141 -10.75 -6.20 -21.36
C GLU A 141 -9.23 -6.38 -21.26
N GLY A 142 -8.65 -6.08 -20.09
CA GLY A 142 -7.22 -6.22 -19.85
C GLY A 142 -6.36 -5.11 -20.47
N LYS A 143 -6.94 -3.96 -20.82
CA LYS A 143 -6.21 -2.79 -21.37
C LYS A 143 -6.43 -1.56 -20.51
N PHE A 144 -5.34 -0.84 -20.21
CA PHE A 144 -5.43 0.40 -19.44
C PHE A 144 -6.35 1.43 -20.13
N SER A 145 -7.20 2.08 -19.34
CA SER A 145 -8.17 3.06 -19.82
C SER A 145 -8.04 4.40 -19.08
N GLN A 146 -7.36 5.36 -19.70
CA GLN A 146 -7.29 6.74 -19.21
C GLN A 146 -8.68 7.36 -18.96
N PRO A 147 -9.69 7.21 -19.85
CA PRO A 147 -11.02 7.75 -19.59
C PRO A 147 -11.69 7.22 -18.30
N ARG A 148 -11.38 5.98 -17.89
CA ARG A 148 -11.88 5.43 -16.62
C ARG A 148 -11.14 5.97 -15.41
N LEU A 149 -9.83 6.21 -15.53
CA LEU A 149 -9.07 6.89 -14.48
C LEU A 149 -9.59 8.32 -14.28
N ASP A 150 -9.81 9.04 -15.37
CA ASP A 150 -10.35 10.41 -15.36
C ASP A 150 -11.76 10.44 -14.75
N SER A 151 -12.60 9.43 -15.03
CA SER A 151 -13.97 9.38 -14.47
C SER A 151 -13.98 9.14 -12.96
N VAL A 152 -13.07 8.30 -12.43
CA VAL A 152 -12.88 8.11 -10.98
C VAL A 152 -12.38 9.40 -10.33
N LEU A 153 -11.36 10.04 -10.90
CA LEU A 153 -10.85 11.28 -10.34
C LEU A 153 -11.91 12.39 -10.35
N LYS A 154 -12.71 12.46 -11.41
CA LYS A 154 -13.85 13.38 -11.49
C LYS A 154 -14.91 13.11 -10.42
N SER A 155 -15.24 11.84 -10.13
CA SER A 155 -16.21 11.52 -9.09
C SER A 155 -15.72 11.86 -7.68
N LEU A 156 -14.39 11.91 -7.49
CA LEU A 156 -13.72 12.42 -6.29
C LEU A 156 -13.53 13.95 -6.28
N GLY A 157 -14.15 14.68 -7.21
CA GLY A 157 -14.05 16.14 -7.30
C GLY A 157 -12.69 16.64 -7.81
N GLY A 158 -11.91 15.81 -8.48
CA GLY A 158 -10.56 16.14 -8.94
C GLY A 158 -9.46 15.95 -7.87
N ASP A 159 -9.81 15.46 -6.68
CA ASP A 159 -8.88 15.35 -5.57
C ASP A 159 -8.10 14.03 -5.59
N LYS A 160 -6.89 14.06 -6.16
CA LYS A 160 -6.01 12.89 -6.21
C LYS A 160 -5.52 12.43 -4.84
N ASN A 161 -5.62 13.26 -3.80
CA ASN A 161 -5.23 12.86 -2.44
C ASN A 161 -6.15 11.77 -1.87
N LYS A 162 -7.32 11.58 -2.47
CA LYS A 162 -8.29 10.53 -2.13
C LYS A 162 -8.14 9.27 -2.97
N LEU A 163 -7.19 9.22 -3.90
CA LEU A 163 -7.00 8.09 -4.81
C LEU A 163 -5.66 7.39 -4.57
N VAL A 164 -5.74 6.07 -4.38
CA VAL A 164 -4.63 5.12 -4.48
C VAL A 164 -4.85 4.27 -5.72
N ILE A 165 -3.81 4.07 -6.53
CA ILE A 165 -3.85 3.11 -7.63
C ILE A 165 -3.17 1.83 -7.16
N ASP A 166 -3.90 0.72 -7.23
CA ASP A 166 -3.37 -0.61 -6.96
C ASP A 166 -3.06 -1.33 -8.27
N LEU A 167 -1.76 -1.57 -8.49
CA LEU A 167 -1.24 -2.35 -9.59
C LEU A 167 -0.76 -3.69 -9.05
N SER A 168 -1.63 -4.67 -9.03
CA SER A 168 -1.16 -6.02 -8.81
C SER A 168 -0.48 -6.57 -10.05
N CYS A 169 0.66 -7.19 -9.85
CA CYS A 169 1.50 -7.67 -10.93
C CYS A 169 1.98 -9.10 -10.71
N ARG A 170 2.26 -9.77 -11.82
CA ARG A 170 2.99 -11.04 -11.87
C ARG A 170 4.31 -10.87 -12.58
N ARG A 171 5.33 -11.57 -12.08
CA ARG A 171 6.65 -11.57 -12.67
C ARG A 171 6.65 -12.36 -13.98
N ARG A 172 7.30 -11.82 -15.01
CA ARG A 172 7.60 -12.50 -16.27
C ARG A 172 9.11 -12.40 -16.52
N GLY A 173 9.81 -13.53 -16.51
CA GLY A 173 11.26 -13.52 -16.62
C GLY A 173 11.95 -12.82 -15.44
N ASP A 174 13.15 -12.28 -15.66
CA ASP A 174 14.02 -11.88 -14.56
C ASP A 174 13.70 -10.52 -13.96
N GLU A 175 13.23 -9.55 -14.74
CA GLU A 175 13.02 -8.15 -14.29
C GLU A 175 11.83 -7.46 -15.00
N SER A 176 10.78 -8.22 -15.32
CA SER A 176 9.54 -7.62 -15.83
C SER A 176 8.33 -8.08 -15.03
N TRP A 177 7.40 -7.17 -14.78
CA TRP A 177 6.19 -7.42 -14.01
C TRP A 177 5.00 -6.84 -14.75
N PHE A 178 4.01 -7.67 -15.03
CA PHE A 178 2.83 -7.26 -15.78
C PHE A 178 1.63 -7.20 -14.87
N VAL A 179 0.82 -6.15 -15.03
CA VAL A 179 -0.41 -5.99 -14.27
C VAL A 179 -1.32 -7.18 -14.55
N ALA A 180 -1.83 -7.77 -13.48
CA ALA A 180 -2.75 -8.89 -13.50
C ALA A 180 -4.08 -8.46 -12.91
N MET A 181 -5.18 -8.93 -13.51
CA MET A 181 -6.53 -8.64 -13.07
C MET A 181 -7.35 -9.92 -12.96
N ASN A 182 -8.63 -9.78 -12.57
CA ASN A 182 -9.55 -10.89 -12.37
C ASN A 182 -8.94 -11.96 -11.47
N LYS A 183 -8.51 -11.55 -10.26
CA LYS A 183 -7.92 -12.46 -9.26
C LYS A 183 -6.66 -13.17 -9.79
N TRP A 184 -5.84 -12.41 -10.51
CA TRP A 184 -4.55 -12.83 -11.08
C TRP A 184 -4.64 -13.80 -12.26
N GLN A 185 -5.84 -14.06 -12.78
CA GLN A 185 -6.05 -15.01 -13.88
C GLN A 185 -5.79 -14.39 -15.26
N THR A 186 -5.94 -13.07 -15.40
CA THR A 186 -5.76 -12.37 -16.67
C THR A 186 -4.58 -11.42 -16.56
N ILE A 187 -3.51 -11.68 -17.33
CA ILE A 187 -2.41 -10.73 -17.48
C ILE A 187 -2.79 -9.69 -18.53
N THR A 188 -2.64 -8.41 -18.18
CA THR A 188 -2.88 -7.27 -19.06
C THR A 188 -1.67 -6.99 -19.96
N ASP A 189 -1.79 -6.01 -20.86
CA ASP A 189 -0.68 -5.50 -21.67
C ASP A 189 0.19 -4.46 -20.96
N MET A 190 -0.18 -4.06 -19.74
CA MET A 190 0.52 -3.03 -18.98
C MET A 190 1.63 -3.64 -18.12
N GLU A 191 2.86 -3.23 -18.38
CA GLU A 191 4.01 -3.51 -17.51
C GLU A 191 4.08 -2.49 -16.36
N VAL A 192 4.44 -2.94 -15.17
CA VAL A 192 4.82 -2.09 -14.04
C VAL A 192 6.30 -1.75 -14.20
N ASN A 193 6.58 -0.52 -14.64
CA ASN A 193 7.91 0.00 -14.90
C ASN A 193 7.97 1.52 -14.65
N SER A 194 9.12 2.15 -14.89
CA SER A 194 9.31 3.60 -14.69
C SER A 194 8.30 4.43 -15.49
N GLU A 195 8.04 4.06 -16.73
CA GLU A 195 7.20 4.79 -17.66
C GLU A 195 5.74 4.76 -17.22
N SER A 196 5.23 3.57 -16.87
CA SER A 196 3.85 3.40 -16.43
C SER A 196 3.58 4.04 -15.07
N ILE A 197 4.52 3.94 -14.12
CA ILE A 197 4.44 4.64 -12.83
C ILE A 197 4.37 6.15 -13.04
N LYS A 198 5.31 6.75 -13.79
CA LYS A 198 5.33 8.19 -14.07
C LYS A 198 4.06 8.69 -14.78
N ALA A 199 3.47 7.86 -15.64
CA ALA A 199 2.22 8.21 -16.32
C ALA A 199 1.02 8.27 -15.35
N LEU A 200 1.04 7.49 -14.26
CA LEU A 200 -0.06 7.38 -13.29
C LEU A 200 0.08 8.32 -12.08
N GLU A 201 1.29 8.66 -11.66
CA GLU A 201 1.57 9.56 -10.51
C GLU A 201 0.79 10.89 -10.49
N PRO A 202 0.51 11.55 -11.63
CA PRO A 202 -0.27 12.77 -11.62
C PRO A 202 -1.71 12.58 -11.11
N TYR A 203 -2.25 11.36 -11.14
CA TYR A 203 -3.66 11.05 -10.88
C TYR A 203 -3.93 10.45 -9.50
N CYS A 204 -2.92 9.95 -8.81
CA CYS A 204 -3.05 9.42 -7.46
C CYS A 204 -2.09 10.13 -6.48
N SER A 205 -2.28 9.86 -5.20
CA SER A 205 -1.35 10.31 -4.15
C SER A 205 -0.47 9.19 -3.62
N GLU A 206 -0.72 7.96 -4.05
CA GLU A 206 -0.06 6.77 -3.54
C GLU A 206 -0.28 5.57 -4.47
N PHE A 207 0.68 4.64 -4.47
CA PHE A 207 0.53 3.32 -5.07
C PHE A 207 0.45 2.22 -4.02
N LEU A 208 -0.35 1.21 -4.33
CA LEU A 208 -0.29 -0.11 -3.71
C LEU A 208 0.17 -1.11 -4.78
N ILE A 209 1.23 -1.86 -4.53
CA ILE A 209 1.77 -2.81 -5.52
C ILE A 209 1.66 -4.22 -4.94
N HIS A 210 0.70 -4.97 -5.46
CA HIS A 210 0.45 -6.36 -5.05
C HIS A 210 1.26 -7.36 -5.90
N ALA A 211 2.29 -7.98 -5.33
CA ALA A 211 3.03 -9.06 -5.97
C ALA A 211 2.26 -10.39 -5.85
N ALA A 212 1.40 -10.67 -6.84
CA ALA A 212 0.47 -11.80 -6.84
C ALA A 212 1.13 -13.18 -6.71
N ASP A 213 2.37 -13.34 -7.21
CA ASP A 213 3.10 -14.62 -7.15
C ASP A 213 3.52 -15.01 -5.72
N ASN A 214 3.58 -14.05 -4.80
CA ASN A 214 4.01 -14.26 -3.42
C ASN A 214 2.87 -14.08 -2.40
N GLU A 215 1.69 -13.62 -2.84
CA GLU A 215 0.57 -13.27 -1.97
C GLU A 215 0.00 -14.48 -1.20
N GLY A 216 -0.07 -14.38 0.12
CA GLY A 216 -0.60 -15.44 0.99
C GLY A 216 0.22 -16.72 1.03
N LEU A 217 1.38 -16.78 0.34
CA LEU A 217 2.27 -17.93 0.31
C LEU A 217 3.36 -17.91 1.39
N GLN A 218 3.59 -16.76 2.03
CA GLN A 218 4.64 -16.58 3.06
C GLN A 218 6.03 -17.03 2.58
N LYS A 219 6.36 -16.76 1.31
CA LYS A 219 7.64 -17.14 0.69
C LYS A 219 8.70 -16.03 0.73
N GLY A 220 8.38 -14.88 1.30
CA GLY A 220 9.22 -13.68 1.29
C GLY A 220 8.84 -12.71 0.17
N ILE A 221 9.48 -11.55 0.19
CA ILE A 221 9.24 -10.45 -0.76
C ILE A 221 9.93 -10.69 -2.11
N ASP A 222 9.43 -10.05 -3.16
CA ASP A 222 10.18 -9.88 -4.42
C ASP A 222 11.16 -8.72 -4.27
N GLU A 223 12.38 -9.03 -3.84
CA GLU A 223 13.43 -8.02 -3.54
C GLU A 223 13.71 -7.09 -4.72
N LYS A 224 13.76 -7.65 -5.95
CA LYS A 224 14.02 -6.85 -7.16
C LYS A 224 12.90 -5.87 -7.42
N LEU A 225 11.64 -6.29 -7.28
CA LEU A 225 10.52 -5.38 -7.44
C LEU A 225 10.58 -4.25 -6.41
N VAL A 226 10.91 -4.54 -5.15
CA VAL A 226 11.06 -3.51 -4.11
C VAL A 226 12.15 -2.49 -4.47
N GLU A 227 13.31 -2.94 -4.93
CA GLU A 227 14.39 -2.04 -5.41
C GLU A 227 13.92 -1.16 -6.58
N ARG A 228 13.19 -1.75 -7.53
CA ARG A 228 12.65 -1.02 -8.68
C ARG A 228 11.59 0.00 -8.29
N LEU A 229 10.67 -0.34 -7.39
CA LEU A 229 9.67 0.60 -6.89
C LEU A 229 10.31 1.82 -6.22
N ALA A 230 11.39 1.61 -5.46
CA ALA A 230 12.14 2.70 -4.83
C ALA A 230 12.87 3.63 -5.84
N GLN A 231 13.15 3.11 -7.05
CA GLN A 231 13.72 3.88 -8.17
C GLN A 231 12.65 4.59 -9.01
N TRP A 232 11.50 3.95 -9.20
CA TRP A 232 10.45 4.41 -10.11
C TRP A 232 9.47 5.39 -9.47
N CYS A 233 9.12 5.18 -8.20
CA CYS A 233 8.11 5.98 -7.52
C CYS A 233 8.71 7.24 -6.88
N SER A 234 8.08 8.38 -7.13
CA SER A 234 8.34 9.67 -6.48
C SER A 234 7.31 10.00 -5.39
N ILE A 235 6.16 9.33 -5.40
CA ILE A 235 5.10 9.41 -4.37
C ILE A 235 5.11 8.16 -3.47
N PRO A 236 4.42 8.18 -2.31
CA PRO A 236 4.34 7.01 -1.42
C PRO A 236 3.93 5.73 -2.16
N VAL A 237 4.59 4.63 -1.81
CA VAL A 237 4.30 3.30 -2.36
C VAL A 237 4.33 2.26 -1.26
N THR A 238 3.30 1.42 -1.23
CA THR A 238 3.22 0.26 -0.35
C THR A 238 3.35 -1.01 -1.18
N TYR A 239 4.31 -1.86 -0.83
CA TYR A 239 4.44 -3.20 -1.38
C TYR A 239 3.62 -4.19 -0.56
N ALA A 240 2.89 -5.07 -1.24
CA ALA A 240 2.11 -6.12 -0.60
C ALA A 240 2.30 -7.45 -1.35
N GLY A 241 2.77 -8.49 -0.65
CA GLY A 241 2.99 -9.80 -1.26
C GLY A 241 4.09 -10.60 -0.57
N GLY A 242 3.72 -11.58 0.25
CA GLY A 242 4.66 -12.57 0.79
C GLY A 242 5.44 -12.16 2.04
N GLY A 243 5.27 -10.92 2.54
CA GLY A 243 5.83 -10.49 3.82
C GLY A 243 5.36 -11.38 4.97
N ARG A 244 6.31 -11.86 5.77
CA ARG A 244 6.07 -12.92 6.77
C ARG A 244 6.71 -12.68 8.13
N ASN A 245 7.73 -11.82 8.23
CA ASN A 245 8.46 -11.58 9.47
C ASN A 245 9.08 -10.17 9.53
N LEU A 246 9.75 -9.86 10.65
CA LEU A 246 10.46 -8.59 10.82
C LEU A 246 11.66 -8.46 9.87
N GLU A 247 12.28 -9.58 9.48
CA GLU A 247 13.39 -9.59 8.53
C GLU A 247 12.97 -9.07 7.15
N ASP A 248 11.72 -9.33 6.72
CA ASP A 248 11.18 -8.73 5.49
C ASP A 248 11.00 -7.21 5.62
N LEU A 249 10.61 -6.69 6.79
CA LEU A 249 10.53 -5.23 7.04
C LEU A 249 11.93 -4.59 6.94
N GLU A 250 12.94 -5.22 7.55
CA GLU A 250 14.33 -4.78 7.44
C GLU A 250 14.86 -4.88 6.01
N ALA A 251 14.50 -5.94 5.27
CA ALA A 251 14.86 -6.10 3.88
C ALA A 251 14.25 -4.99 3.02
N VAL A 252 12.94 -4.71 3.14
CA VAL A 252 12.29 -3.61 2.42
C VAL A 252 12.91 -2.26 2.77
N LYS A 253 13.16 -1.97 4.06
CA LYS A 253 13.84 -0.74 4.49
C LYS A 253 15.20 -0.59 3.80
N ARG A 254 16.01 -1.64 3.81
CA ARG A 254 17.35 -1.65 3.21
C ARG A 254 17.31 -1.49 1.69
N LEU A 255 16.51 -2.30 1.00
CA LEU A 255 16.42 -2.34 -0.47
C LEU A 255 15.83 -1.04 -1.04
N SER A 256 14.90 -0.42 -0.31
CA SER A 256 14.23 0.81 -0.76
C SER A 256 14.84 2.11 -0.21
N ALA A 257 15.86 2.02 0.65
CA ALA A 257 16.37 3.15 1.42
C ALA A 257 15.25 3.92 2.17
N GLY A 258 14.28 3.18 2.73
CA GLY A 258 13.16 3.76 3.47
C GLY A 258 12.00 4.29 2.62
N LYS A 259 12.00 4.10 1.30
CA LYS A 259 10.99 4.69 0.39
C LYS A 259 9.74 3.84 0.18
N VAL A 260 9.83 2.53 0.43
CA VAL A 260 8.73 1.59 0.20
C VAL A 260 8.23 1.10 1.55
N ASP A 261 6.91 1.14 1.76
CA ASP A 261 6.23 0.52 2.90
C ASP A 261 5.94 -0.96 2.62
N LEU A 262 5.74 -1.76 3.66
CA LEU A 262 5.43 -3.19 3.54
C LEU A 262 4.11 -3.54 4.23
N THR A 263 3.23 -4.18 3.46
CA THR A 263 2.04 -4.85 3.98
C THR A 263 2.35 -6.26 4.48
N ILE A 264 1.95 -6.56 5.72
CA ILE A 264 1.91 -7.92 6.25
C ILE A 264 0.48 -8.21 6.71
N GLY A 265 -0.11 -9.28 6.17
CA GLY A 265 -1.46 -9.75 6.49
C GLY A 265 -1.42 -11.13 7.13
N SER A 266 -1.56 -12.18 6.33
CA SER A 266 -1.75 -13.58 6.78
C SER A 266 -0.68 -14.17 7.69
N ALA A 267 0.50 -13.56 7.78
CA ALA A 267 1.55 -13.99 8.70
C ALA A 267 1.38 -13.50 10.14
N LEU A 268 0.54 -12.49 10.36
CA LEU A 268 0.27 -11.92 11.67
C LEU A 268 -0.52 -12.89 12.55
N ASP A 269 -0.12 -12.97 13.81
CA ASP A 269 -0.81 -13.74 14.85
C ASP A 269 -2.27 -13.32 15.08
N CYS A 270 -2.59 -12.03 14.95
CA CYS A 270 -3.96 -11.53 15.05
C CYS A 270 -4.89 -12.03 13.91
N PHE A 271 -4.31 -12.62 12.86
CA PHE A 271 -5.01 -13.34 11.80
C PHE A 271 -4.72 -14.85 11.79
N GLY A 272 -4.29 -15.42 12.92
CA GLY A 272 -4.01 -16.85 13.05
C GLY A 272 -2.70 -17.31 12.38
N GLY A 273 -1.88 -16.39 11.88
CA GLY A 273 -0.55 -16.68 11.39
C GLY A 273 0.45 -16.94 12.53
N SER A 274 1.63 -17.44 12.18
CA SER A 274 2.72 -17.69 13.13
C SER A 274 4.05 -17.09 12.66
N GLY A 275 4.02 -16.22 11.65
CA GLY A 275 5.23 -15.64 11.07
C GLY A 275 5.77 -14.47 11.88
N VAL A 276 4.88 -13.62 12.40
CA VAL A 276 5.25 -12.47 13.23
C VAL A 276 4.08 -12.02 14.10
N LYS A 277 4.39 -11.45 15.27
CA LYS A 277 3.38 -10.86 16.14
C LYS A 277 3.04 -9.45 15.68
N PHE A 278 1.76 -9.10 15.71
CA PHE A 278 1.30 -7.75 15.40
C PHE A 278 2.01 -6.69 16.25
N ASP A 279 2.15 -6.92 17.56
CA ASP A 279 2.81 -5.98 18.48
C ASP A 279 4.29 -5.77 18.14
N ASP A 280 4.97 -6.79 17.60
CA ASP A 280 6.36 -6.67 17.19
C ASP A 280 6.50 -5.76 15.96
N CYS A 281 5.57 -5.87 14.99
CA CYS A 281 5.52 -4.95 13.84
C CYS A 281 5.18 -3.51 14.25
N VAL A 282 4.29 -3.33 15.23
CA VAL A 282 3.99 -2.00 15.81
C VAL A 282 5.21 -1.42 16.51
N ALA A 283 5.90 -2.21 17.34
CA ALA A 283 7.13 -1.79 18.01
C ALA A 283 8.21 -1.42 16.99
N TRP A 284 8.32 -2.17 15.89
CA TRP A 284 9.21 -1.86 14.78
C TRP A 284 8.91 -0.49 14.19
N ASN A 285 7.65 -0.17 13.86
CA ASN A 285 7.25 1.16 13.37
C ASN A 285 7.62 2.28 14.35
N ARG A 286 7.39 2.09 15.64
CA ARG A 286 7.74 3.07 16.68
C ARG A 286 9.24 3.33 16.72
N LYS A 287 10.07 2.29 16.56
CA LYS A 287 11.52 2.41 16.47
C LYS A 287 11.95 3.21 15.24
N GLN A 288 11.38 2.94 14.06
CA GLN A 288 11.70 3.71 12.85
C GLN A 288 11.36 5.20 13.00
N LYS A 289 10.22 5.50 13.64
CA LYS A 289 9.81 6.89 13.90
C LYS A 289 10.77 7.60 14.86
N ALA A 290 11.28 6.91 15.87
CA ALA A 290 12.29 7.46 16.78
C ALA A 290 13.66 7.67 16.12
N GLU A 291 14.03 6.86 15.12
CA GLU A 291 15.30 6.99 14.38
C GLU A 291 15.28 8.08 13.29
N SER A 292 14.08 8.55 12.90
CA SER A 292 13.87 9.52 11.81
C SER A 292 13.61 10.95 12.28
N VAL A 293 13.52 11.16 13.60
CA VAL A 293 13.37 12.47 14.28
C VAL A 293 14.71 12.86 14.88
#